data_AF-A0A3M1FF56-F1
#
_entry.id   AF-A0A3M1FF56-F1
#
_cell.length_a   1.000
_cell.length_b   1.000
_cell.length_c   1.000
_cell.angle_alpha   90.00
_cell.angle_beta   90.00
_cell.angle_gamma   90.00
#
_symmetry.space_group_name_H-M   'P 1'
#
loop_
_entity.id
_entity.type
_entity.pdbx_description
1 polymer ?
#
loop_
_entity_poly.entity_id
_entity_poly.type
_entity_poly.pdbx_seq_one_letter_code
_entity_poly.pdbx_strand_id
1 'polypeptide(L)'
;MIMGENPNEAKFSGRRWQWFPRMWERPLALFAWMGLTARRNFGPFALTVAPVLARHLEDVLAQMGTRLPQGVRTRFAGEMRTLEGAPAQRESRFRLGVVVVFLGLALLKGYAVTRPAFVESVIGAQFPADAVAWIKENHPQGNLFNEYNWGGYLIWALPEYPVAVDGRTDLYGDPVLRRYLDARAARAGWETTLQDWDVRVALLSPGAP
;
A
#
# COMPACT_ATOMS: atom_id res chain seq x y z
N MET A 1 15.91 -15.58 -73.23
CA MET A 1 16.81 -14.88 -72.29
C MET A 1 16.02 -13.70 -71.73
N ILE A 2 15.01 -13.93 -70.89
CA ILE A 2 15.01 -14.05 -69.41
C ILE A 2 15.69 -12.88 -68.71
N MET A 3 14.88 -12.12 -67.96
CA MET A 3 15.09 -11.46 -66.65
C MET A 3 14.09 -10.29 -66.62
N GLY A 4 13.02 -10.24 -65.83
CA GLY A 4 12.75 -10.86 -64.54
C GLY A 4 12.11 -9.76 -63.70
N GLU A 5 10.79 -9.60 -63.80
CA GLU A 5 10.04 -8.72 -62.90
C GLU A 5 10.21 -9.24 -61.46
N ASN A 6 10.72 -8.38 -60.58
CA ASN A 6 10.97 -8.70 -59.18
C ASN A 6 9.66 -8.52 -58.37
N PRO A 7 9.07 -9.58 -57.78
CA PRO A 7 7.75 -9.50 -57.17
C PRO A 7 7.75 -9.14 -55.67
N ASN A 8 8.83 -8.57 -55.11
CA ASN A 8 9.01 -8.44 -53.66
C ASN A 8 9.11 -7.01 -53.08
N GLU A 9 8.44 -6.02 -53.67
CA GLU A 9 8.22 -4.74 -52.99
C GLU A 9 6.81 -4.65 -52.37
N ALA A 10 6.58 -5.49 -51.36
CA ALA A 10 5.53 -5.25 -50.39
C ALA A 10 5.91 -3.98 -49.59
N LYS A 11 5.39 -2.83 -50.01
CA LYS A 11 5.40 -1.58 -49.25
C LYS A 11 4.73 -1.82 -47.89
N PHE A 12 5.51 -2.23 -46.89
CA PHE A 12 5.10 -2.18 -45.50
C PHE A 12 4.93 -0.70 -45.12
N SER A 13 3.71 -0.19 -45.31
CA SER A 13 3.33 1.11 -44.80
C SER A 13 3.51 1.09 -43.29
N GLY A 14 4.47 1.87 -42.78
CA GLY A 14 4.75 2.07 -41.36
C GLY A 14 3.63 2.81 -40.63
N ARG A 15 2.43 2.22 -40.60
CA ARG A 15 1.29 2.67 -39.79
C ARG A 15 0.97 1.60 -38.76
N ARG A 16 1.91 1.39 -37.84
CA ARG A 16 1.68 0.58 -36.64
C ARG A 16 2.21 1.40 -35.47
N TRP A 17 1.35 1.62 -34.48
CA TRP A 17 1.64 2.25 -33.16
C TRP A 17 1.46 3.78 -33.00
N GLN A 18 0.31 4.35 -33.36
CA GLN A 18 -0.07 5.70 -32.89
C GLN A 18 -1.38 5.77 -32.08
N TRP A 19 -1.96 4.64 -31.65
CA TRP A 19 -3.32 4.61 -31.06
C TRP A 19 -3.42 4.41 -29.54
N PHE A 20 -2.34 4.58 -28.76
CA PHE A 20 -2.42 4.43 -27.29
C PHE A 20 -1.88 5.61 -26.44
N PRO A 21 -2.19 6.90 -26.70
CA PRO A 21 -1.64 7.96 -25.85
C PRO A 21 -2.25 8.01 -24.43
N ARG A 22 -3.45 7.46 -24.22
CA ARG A 22 -4.26 7.68 -22.99
C ARG A 22 -4.70 6.43 -22.22
N MET A 23 -4.34 5.23 -22.67
CA MET A 23 -4.87 4.00 -22.05
C MET A 23 -4.26 3.70 -20.67
N TRP A 24 -3.14 4.35 -20.32
CA TRP A 24 -2.43 4.18 -19.05
C TRP A 24 -2.99 5.06 -17.91
N GLU A 25 -3.78 6.10 -18.20
CA GLU A 25 -4.33 7.02 -17.18
C GLU A 25 -5.40 6.32 -16.31
N ARG A 26 -6.17 5.41 -16.91
CA ARG A 26 -7.24 4.66 -16.22
C ARG A 26 -6.70 3.64 -15.20
N PRO A 27 -5.68 2.82 -15.52
CA PRO A 27 -4.98 2.02 -14.52
C PRO A 27 -4.38 2.87 -13.40
N LEU A 28 -3.76 4.02 -13.71
CA LEU A 28 -3.13 4.86 -12.70
C LEU A 28 -4.17 5.43 -11.72
N ALA A 29 -5.30 5.92 -12.22
CA ALA A 29 -6.42 6.38 -11.40
C ALA A 29 -7.04 5.23 -10.58
N LEU A 30 -7.15 4.03 -11.15
CA LEU A 30 -7.63 2.84 -10.46
C LEU A 30 -6.67 2.41 -9.33
N PHE A 31 -5.36 2.35 -9.59
CA PHE A 31 -4.36 2.02 -8.58
C PHE A 31 -4.21 3.12 -7.53
N ALA A 32 -4.39 4.40 -7.90
CA ALA A 32 -4.47 5.51 -6.95
C ALA A 32 -5.70 5.39 -6.05
N TRP A 33 -6.87 5.12 -6.63
CA TRP A 33 -8.09 4.85 -5.87
C TRP A 33 -7.88 3.67 -4.94
N MET A 34 -7.40 2.53 -5.46
CA MET A 34 -7.15 1.31 -4.68
C MET A 34 -6.11 1.52 -3.57
N GLY A 35 -5.10 2.36 -3.81
CA GLY A 35 -4.08 2.77 -2.84
C GLY A 35 -4.63 3.67 -1.74
N LEU A 36 -5.59 4.53 -2.06
CA LEU A 36 -6.24 5.43 -1.10
C LEU A 36 -7.35 4.73 -0.31
N THR A 37 -8.02 3.71 -0.86
CA THR A 37 -9.12 3.01 -0.20
C THR A 37 -8.69 1.82 0.66
N ALA A 38 -7.55 1.19 0.38
CA ALA A 38 -7.11 0.02 1.12
C ALA A 38 -5.66 0.16 1.62
N ARG A 39 -5.47 0.07 2.95
CA ARG A 39 -4.14 0.12 3.61
C ARG A 39 -3.12 -0.88 3.03
N ARG A 40 -3.56 -1.95 2.37
CA ARG A 40 -2.69 -2.98 1.78
C ARG A 40 -2.10 -2.61 0.41
N ASN A 41 -2.56 -1.52 -0.23
CA ASN A 41 -2.18 -1.18 -1.60
C ASN A 41 -1.14 -0.05 -1.74
N PHE A 42 -0.55 0.42 -0.63
CA PHE A 42 0.48 1.47 -0.66
C PHE A 42 1.72 1.08 -1.46
N GLY A 43 2.18 -0.17 -1.36
CA GLY A 43 3.38 -0.66 -2.07
C GLY A 43 3.22 -0.65 -3.59
N PRO A 44 2.21 -1.33 -4.16
CA PRO A 44 1.93 -1.30 -5.60
C PRO A 44 1.64 0.11 -6.13
N PHE A 45 0.96 0.95 -5.35
CA PHE A 45 0.75 2.34 -5.71
C PHE A 45 2.08 3.12 -5.81
N ALA A 46 2.99 2.97 -4.86
CA ALA A 46 4.30 3.61 -4.91
C ALA A 46 5.12 3.14 -6.13
N LEU A 47 5.10 1.85 -6.45
CA LEU A 47 5.79 1.29 -7.62
C LEU A 47 5.23 1.78 -8.96
N THR A 48 3.91 1.94 -9.06
CA THR A 48 3.27 2.43 -10.30
C THR A 48 3.44 3.95 -10.47
N VAL A 49 3.50 4.70 -9.37
CA VAL A 49 3.67 6.15 -9.40
C VAL A 49 5.14 6.57 -9.53
N ALA A 50 6.09 5.76 -9.06
CA ALA A 50 7.52 6.09 -9.11
C ALA A 50 8.05 6.43 -10.53
N PRO A 51 7.73 5.69 -11.61
CA PRO A 51 8.18 6.04 -12.97
C PRO A 51 7.56 7.33 -13.50
N VAL A 52 6.29 7.60 -13.14
CA VAL A 52 5.59 8.83 -13.52
C VAL A 52 6.23 10.03 -12.79
N LEU A 53 6.52 9.87 -11.50
CA LEU A 53 7.25 10.86 -10.72
C LEU A 53 8.68 11.06 -11.22
N ALA A 54 9.39 10.00 -11.62
CA ALA A 54 10.75 10.09 -12.14
C ALA A 54 10.84 10.92 -13.43
N ARG A 55 9.88 10.73 -14.35
CA ARG A 55 9.79 11.54 -15.57
C ARG A 55 9.57 13.03 -15.28
N HIS A 56 8.75 13.33 -14.26
CA HIS A 56 8.55 14.72 -13.84
C HIS A 56 9.66 15.26 -12.94
N LEU A 57 10.49 14.38 -12.35
CA LEU A 57 11.64 14.75 -11.55
C LEU A 57 12.78 15.28 -12.43
N GLU A 58 12.97 14.70 -13.62
CA GLU A 58 13.92 15.20 -14.62
C GLU A 58 13.58 16.64 -15.03
N ASP A 59 12.29 16.91 -15.31
CA ASP A 59 11.82 18.27 -15.61
C ASP A 59 12.06 19.24 -14.44
N VAL A 60 11.90 18.78 -13.19
CA VAL A 60 12.12 19.59 -11.99
C VAL A 60 13.62 19.85 -11.74
N LEU A 61 14.47 18.85 -11.92
CA LEU A 61 15.93 18.96 -11.75
C LEU A 61 16.54 19.87 -12.83
N ALA A 62 16.10 19.74 -14.09
CA ALA A 62 16.47 20.63 -15.18
C ALA A 62 16.08 22.08 -14.87
N GLN A 63 14.88 22.28 -14.28
CA GLN A 63 14.43 23.61 -13.84
C GLN A 63 15.21 24.14 -12.63
N MET A 64 15.65 23.30 -11.69
CA MET A 64 16.52 23.72 -10.58
C MET A 64 17.91 24.15 -11.05
N GLY A 65 18.47 23.48 -12.08
CA GLY A 65 19.74 23.86 -12.70
C GLY A 65 19.75 25.29 -13.27
N THR A 66 18.58 25.81 -13.69
CA THR A 66 18.46 27.19 -14.18
C THR A 66 18.55 28.26 -13.10
N ARG A 67 18.43 27.89 -11.81
CA ARG A 67 18.46 28.80 -10.66
C ARG A 67 19.84 28.89 -9.98
N LEU A 68 20.85 28.17 -10.47
CA LEU A 68 22.22 28.25 -9.97
C LEU A 68 22.93 29.52 -10.49
N PRO A 69 23.81 30.15 -9.69
CA PRO A 69 24.61 31.31 -10.11
C PRO A 69 25.38 31.01 -11.40
N GLN A 70 25.59 32.03 -12.25
CA GLN A 70 26.15 31.88 -13.60
C GLN A 70 27.44 31.04 -13.68
N GLY A 71 28.29 31.09 -12.64
CA GLY A 71 29.54 30.32 -12.56
C GLY A 71 29.39 28.79 -12.43
N VAL A 72 28.23 28.31 -11.95
CA VAL A 72 27.94 26.87 -11.87
C VAL A 72 27.19 26.39 -13.13
N ARG A 73 26.40 27.26 -13.77
CA ARG A 73 25.67 26.96 -15.02
C ARG A 73 26.61 26.67 -16.18
N THR A 74 27.74 27.37 -16.31
CA THR A 74 28.67 27.18 -17.44
C THR A 74 29.36 25.82 -17.45
N ARG A 75 29.46 25.12 -16.31
CA ARG A 75 29.98 23.75 -16.25
C ARG A 75 28.98 22.68 -16.69
N PHE A 76 27.68 22.96 -16.59
CA PHE A 76 26.61 21.99 -16.90
C PHE A 76 25.85 22.31 -18.20
N ALA A 77 25.98 23.53 -18.74
CA ALA A 77 25.24 24.00 -19.91
C ALA A 77 25.79 23.55 -21.28
N GLY A 78 26.88 22.79 -21.32
CA GLY A 78 27.47 22.31 -22.57
C GLY A 78 26.58 21.35 -23.36
N GLU A 79 25.58 20.73 -22.73
CA GLU A 79 24.93 19.52 -23.27
C GLU A 79 23.42 19.66 -23.56
N MET A 80 22.74 20.71 -23.07
CA MET A 80 21.26 20.77 -23.08
C MET A 80 20.71 22.00 -23.80
N ARG A 81 21.14 22.23 -25.05
CA ARG A 81 20.78 23.42 -25.83
C ARG A 81 19.66 23.23 -26.86
N THR A 82 18.85 22.20 -26.75
CA THR A 82 17.69 22.02 -27.62
C THR A 82 16.42 21.90 -26.79
N LEU A 83 15.30 22.41 -27.34
CA LEU A 83 13.92 22.44 -26.79
C LEU A 83 13.49 23.78 -26.17
N GLU A 84 13.28 24.78 -27.05
CA GLU A 84 12.55 26.02 -26.76
C GLU A 84 11.02 25.81 -26.86
N GLY A 85 10.28 26.34 -25.87
CA GLY A 85 8.96 26.96 -26.09
C GLY A 85 7.71 26.23 -25.57
N ALA A 86 7.14 26.67 -24.42
CA ALA A 86 5.71 26.63 -24.04
C ALA A 86 5.46 27.11 -22.57
N PRO A 87 4.24 27.55 -22.19
CA PRO A 87 3.98 28.38 -21.00
C PRO A 87 3.93 27.55 -19.70
N ALA A 88 5.08 27.15 -19.17
CA ALA A 88 5.18 26.11 -18.13
C ALA A 88 5.26 26.59 -16.66
N GLN A 89 5.32 27.90 -16.39
CA GLN A 89 5.75 28.40 -15.07
C GLN A 89 4.75 28.22 -13.92
N ARG A 90 3.43 28.31 -14.17
CA ARG A 90 2.40 28.16 -13.12
C ARG A 90 2.08 26.70 -12.82
N GLU A 91 2.01 25.86 -13.85
CA GLU A 91 1.78 24.42 -13.72
C GLU A 91 2.99 23.67 -13.13
N SER A 92 4.21 24.17 -13.36
CA SER A 92 5.43 23.60 -12.75
C SER A 92 5.51 23.84 -11.24
N ARG A 93 5.18 25.06 -10.78
CA ARG A 93 5.16 25.40 -9.35
C ARG A 93 4.13 24.60 -8.56
N PHE A 94 2.94 24.39 -9.15
CA PHE A 94 1.90 23.59 -8.53
C PHE A 94 2.34 22.11 -8.39
N ARG A 95 2.88 21.52 -9.46
CA ARG A 95 3.36 20.13 -9.46
C ARG A 95 4.49 19.89 -8.45
N LEU A 96 5.47 20.80 -8.39
CA LEU A 96 6.54 20.73 -7.39
C LEU A 96 5.99 20.88 -5.97
N GLY A 97 5.05 21.80 -5.75
CA GLY A 97 4.37 21.96 -4.47
C GLY A 97 3.69 20.67 -4.02
N VAL A 98 2.99 19.99 -4.93
CA VAL A 98 2.36 18.69 -4.66
C VAL A 98 3.40 17.64 -4.25
N VAL A 99 4.49 17.47 -5.00
CA VAL A 99 5.54 16.49 -4.67
C VAL A 99 6.18 16.78 -3.30
N VAL A 100 6.50 18.04 -3.02
CA VAL A 100 7.09 18.44 -1.73
C VAL A 100 6.13 18.18 -0.58
N VAL A 101 4.83 18.45 -0.75
CA VAL A 101 3.82 18.14 0.26
C VAL A 101 3.73 16.64 0.49
N PHE A 102 3.64 15.82 -0.56
CA PHE A 102 3.59 14.36 -0.40
C PHE A 102 4.85 13.78 0.23
N LEU A 103 6.03 14.27 -0.15
CA LEU A 103 7.30 13.87 0.47
C LEU A 103 7.36 14.29 1.94
N GLY A 104 6.94 15.52 2.26
CA GLY A 104 6.86 16.01 3.63
C GLY A 104 5.91 15.19 4.50
N LEU A 105 4.73 14.84 3.98
CA LEU A 105 3.77 13.96 4.65
C LEU A 105 4.32 12.55 4.84
N ALA A 106 5.02 12.00 3.85
CA ALA A 106 5.65 10.68 3.95
C ALA A 106 6.75 10.65 5.02
N LEU A 107 7.61 11.67 5.05
CA LEU A 107 8.66 11.82 6.06
C LEU A 107 8.07 12.05 7.46
N LEU A 108 7.05 12.91 7.58
CA LEU A 108 6.34 13.15 8.84
C LEU A 108 5.69 11.86 9.36
N LYS A 109 5.01 11.11 8.49
CA LYS A 109 4.43 9.81 8.85
C LYS A 109 5.50 8.80 9.25
N GLY A 110 6.58 8.69 8.48
CA GLY A 110 7.70 7.81 8.81
C GLY A 110 8.31 8.16 10.17
N TYR A 111 8.51 9.44 10.44
CA TYR A 111 9.00 9.94 11.72
C TYR A 111 8.01 9.73 12.88
N ALA A 112 6.71 9.91 12.65
CA ALA A 112 5.70 9.67 13.68
C ALA A 112 5.63 8.19 14.07
N VAL A 113 5.74 7.28 13.08
CA VAL A 113 5.68 5.82 13.31
C VAL A 113 6.95 5.28 13.96
N THR A 114 8.08 5.98 13.90
CA THR A 114 9.30 5.60 14.64
C THR A 114 9.29 6.04 16.11
N ARG A 115 8.29 6.80 16.57
CA ARG A 115 8.14 7.20 17.98
C ARG A 115 7.41 6.10 18.76
N PRO A 116 8.07 5.38 19.69
CA PRO A 116 7.44 4.28 20.43
C PRO A 116 6.20 4.72 21.21
N ALA A 117 6.26 5.87 21.88
CA ALA A 117 5.13 6.41 22.65
C ALA A 117 3.86 6.64 21.81
N PHE A 118 4.01 7.09 20.55
CA PHE A 118 2.86 7.25 19.65
C PHE A 118 2.28 5.88 19.28
N VAL A 119 3.13 4.93 18.92
CA VAL A 119 2.71 3.56 18.58
C VAL A 119 2.02 2.87 19.76
N GLU A 120 2.60 2.93 20.96
CA GLU A 120 2.03 2.36 22.18
C GLU A 120 0.67 2.98 22.51
N SER A 121 0.52 4.29 22.40
CA SER A 121 -0.77 4.97 22.63
C SER A 121 -1.86 4.51 21.66
N VAL A 122 -1.51 4.31 20.38
CA VAL A 122 -2.45 3.81 19.37
C VAL A 122 -2.78 2.35 19.62
N ILE A 123 -1.80 1.54 20.06
CA ILE A 123 -2.03 0.14 20.42
C ILE A 123 -3.00 0.04 21.59
N GLY A 124 -2.76 0.76 22.69
CA GLY A 124 -3.64 0.75 23.87
C GLY A 124 -5.06 1.25 23.58
N ALA A 125 -5.23 2.14 22.60
CA ALA A 125 -6.54 2.65 22.21
C ALA A 125 -7.35 1.70 21.30
N GLN A 126 -6.70 0.82 20.53
CA GLN A 126 -7.37 -0.01 19.51
C GLN A 126 -7.34 -1.51 19.80
N PHE A 127 -6.41 -1.95 20.63
CA PHE A 127 -6.14 -3.35 20.93
C PHE A 127 -6.17 -3.60 22.44
N PRO A 128 -6.41 -4.84 22.89
CA PRO A 128 -6.54 -5.18 24.30
C PRO A 128 -5.15 -5.33 24.95
N ALA A 129 -4.33 -4.27 24.92
CA ALA A 129 -2.94 -4.30 25.35
C ALA A 129 -2.78 -4.76 26.81
N ASP A 130 -3.63 -4.26 27.71
CA ASP A 130 -3.59 -4.62 29.13
C ASP A 130 -3.99 -6.08 29.37
N ALA A 131 -4.99 -6.59 28.64
CA ALA A 131 -5.38 -8.00 28.74
C ALA A 131 -4.29 -8.92 28.19
N VAL A 132 -3.60 -8.49 27.13
CA VAL A 132 -2.42 -9.21 26.62
C VAL A 132 -1.28 -9.21 27.63
N ALA A 133 -1.02 -8.09 28.30
CA ALA A 133 -0.03 -8.04 29.38
C ALA A 133 -0.40 -9.02 30.51
N TRP A 134 -1.67 -9.07 30.91
CA TRP A 134 -2.15 -10.03 31.90
C TRP A 134 -1.94 -11.49 31.47
N ILE A 135 -2.22 -11.84 30.20
CA ILE A 135 -2.00 -13.20 29.66
C ILE A 135 -0.51 -13.55 29.70
N LYS A 136 0.37 -12.60 29.36
CA LYS A 136 1.84 -12.81 29.42
C LYS A 136 2.34 -13.04 30.84
N GLU A 137 1.72 -12.43 31.84
CA GLU A 137 2.14 -12.59 33.24
C GLU A 137 1.59 -13.86 33.88
N ASN A 138 0.35 -14.24 33.54
CA ASN A 138 -0.38 -15.32 34.23
C ASN A 138 -0.34 -16.66 33.48
N HIS A 139 0.03 -16.65 32.20
CA HIS A 139 0.14 -17.84 31.35
C HIS A 139 -1.04 -18.82 31.49
N PRO A 140 -2.29 -18.34 31.27
CA PRO A 140 -3.46 -19.21 31.36
C PRO A 140 -3.33 -20.38 30.38
N GLN A 141 -3.76 -21.57 30.82
CA GLN A 141 -3.65 -22.79 30.04
C GLN A 141 -4.84 -22.95 29.08
N GLY A 142 -4.57 -23.54 27.91
CA GLY A 142 -5.57 -23.91 26.90
C GLY A 142 -5.75 -22.89 25.77
N ASN A 143 -6.67 -23.19 24.85
CA ASN A 143 -6.78 -22.45 23.60
C ASN A 143 -7.50 -21.12 23.80
N LEU A 144 -6.99 -20.09 23.11
CA LEU A 144 -7.50 -18.73 23.14
C LEU A 144 -8.55 -18.53 22.04
N PHE A 145 -9.76 -18.16 22.42
CA PHE A 145 -10.76 -17.62 21.51
C PHE A 145 -10.67 -16.10 21.49
N ASN A 146 -10.24 -15.53 20.36
CA ASN A 146 -10.05 -14.09 20.22
C ASN A 146 -11.10 -13.41 19.35
N GLU A 147 -11.28 -12.10 19.53
CA GLU A 147 -11.97 -11.23 18.57
C GLU A 147 -11.22 -11.20 17.22
N TYR A 148 -11.96 -11.30 16.12
CA TYR A 148 -11.42 -11.43 14.76
C TYR A 148 -10.48 -10.28 14.40
N ASN A 149 -10.87 -9.06 14.75
CA ASN A 149 -10.10 -7.84 14.46
C ASN A 149 -8.79 -7.76 15.25
N TRP A 150 -8.64 -8.55 16.32
CA TRP A 150 -7.44 -8.59 17.13
C TRP A 150 -6.46 -9.70 16.73
N GLY A 151 -6.89 -10.69 15.93
CA GLY A 151 -6.06 -11.87 15.63
C GLY A 151 -4.67 -11.53 15.06
N GLY A 152 -4.57 -10.57 14.15
CA GLY A 152 -3.28 -10.15 13.60
C GLY A 152 -2.35 -9.48 14.63
N TYR A 153 -2.92 -8.75 15.58
CA TYR A 153 -2.17 -8.18 16.70
C TYR A 153 -1.73 -9.27 17.68
N LEU A 154 -2.60 -10.23 17.98
CA LEU A 154 -2.30 -11.33 18.91
C LEU A 154 -1.24 -12.28 18.36
N ILE A 155 -1.19 -12.53 17.05
CA ILE A 155 -0.09 -13.29 16.43
C ILE A 155 1.27 -12.64 16.71
N TRP A 156 1.33 -11.30 16.70
CA TRP A 156 2.57 -10.57 17.01
C TRP A 156 2.84 -10.48 18.51
N ALA A 157 1.80 -10.24 19.31
CA ALA A 157 1.95 -9.94 20.72
C ALA A 157 2.02 -11.19 21.61
N LEU A 158 1.33 -12.27 21.24
CA LEU A 158 1.23 -13.56 21.94
C LEU A 158 1.52 -14.72 20.96
N PRO A 159 2.74 -14.83 20.41
CA PRO A 159 3.06 -15.87 19.43
C PRO A 159 2.92 -17.30 19.98
N GLU A 160 2.91 -17.46 21.30
CA GLU A 160 2.73 -18.73 22.00
C GLU A 160 1.27 -19.21 22.03
N TYR A 161 0.31 -18.30 21.81
CA TYR A 161 -1.13 -18.60 21.83
C TYR A 161 -1.68 -18.63 20.39
N PRO A 162 -2.10 -19.79 19.88
CA PRO A 162 -2.79 -19.86 18.59
C PRO A 162 -4.06 -19.02 18.63
N VAL A 163 -4.24 -18.18 17.60
CA VAL A 163 -5.48 -17.41 17.42
C VAL A 163 -6.55 -18.30 16.78
N ALA A 164 -7.80 -18.15 17.23
CA ALA A 164 -8.94 -18.82 16.63
C ALA A 164 -9.15 -18.38 15.17
N VAL A 165 -9.14 -17.07 14.91
CA VAL A 165 -9.21 -16.48 13.57
C VAL A 165 -8.53 -15.11 13.52
N ASP A 166 -8.14 -14.67 12.33
CA ASP A 166 -7.66 -13.31 12.06
C ASP A 166 -8.11 -12.77 10.69
N GLY A 167 -7.66 -11.56 10.35
CA GLY A 167 -7.95 -10.84 9.10
C GLY A 167 -7.48 -11.47 7.78
N ARG A 168 -6.95 -12.71 7.80
CA ARG A 168 -6.55 -13.53 6.65
C ARG A 168 -7.65 -14.54 6.31
N THR A 169 -8.84 -14.04 5.98
CA THR A 169 -10.06 -14.86 5.76
C THR A 169 -9.91 -15.94 4.69
N ASP A 170 -9.05 -15.68 3.71
CA ASP A 170 -8.69 -16.60 2.63
C ASP A 170 -8.03 -17.89 3.13
N LEU A 171 -7.44 -17.90 4.33
CA LEU A 171 -6.77 -19.07 4.91
C LEU A 171 -7.72 -20.02 5.66
N TYR A 172 -8.89 -19.56 6.09
CA TYR A 172 -9.78 -20.32 6.98
C TYR A 172 -10.95 -21.00 6.23
N GLY A 173 -11.37 -20.42 5.10
CA GLY A 173 -12.53 -20.88 4.35
C GLY A 173 -13.87 -20.61 5.05
N ASP A 174 -14.95 -20.65 4.27
CA ASP A 174 -16.29 -20.29 4.73
C ASP A 174 -16.81 -21.10 5.93
N PRO A 175 -16.61 -22.44 6.02
CA PRO A 175 -17.16 -23.22 7.13
C PRO A 175 -16.59 -22.81 8.49
N VAL A 176 -15.28 -22.57 8.58
CA VAL A 176 -14.61 -22.18 9.84
C VAL A 176 -15.04 -20.77 10.24
N LEU A 177 -15.07 -19.83 9.28
CA LEU A 177 -15.51 -18.46 9.54
C LEU A 177 -16.98 -18.41 9.97
N ARG A 178 -17.85 -19.24 9.38
CA ARG A 178 -19.26 -19.33 9.79
C ARG A 178 -19.38 -19.79 11.25
N ARG A 179 -18.69 -20.88 11.61
CA ARG A 179 -18.67 -21.41 12.99
C ARG A 179 -18.13 -20.37 13.98
N TYR A 180 -17.06 -19.67 13.61
CA TYR A 180 -16.52 -18.57 14.41
C TYR A 180 -17.56 -17.47 14.64
N LEU A 181 -18.23 -17.00 13.59
CA LEU A 181 -19.21 -15.92 13.68
C LEU A 181 -20.43 -16.32 14.51
N ASP A 182 -20.90 -17.56 14.37
CA ASP A 182 -22.00 -18.07 15.18
C ASP A 182 -21.58 -18.24 16.65
N ALA A 183 -20.35 -18.71 16.90
CA ALA A 183 -19.79 -18.82 18.24
C ALA A 183 -19.61 -17.47 18.93
N ARG A 184 -19.03 -16.48 18.21
CA ARG A 184 -18.91 -15.10 18.69
C ARG A 184 -20.30 -14.55 19.04
N ALA A 185 -21.27 -14.73 18.16
CA ALA A 185 -22.61 -14.14 18.34
C ALA A 185 -23.49 -14.90 19.36
N ALA A 186 -22.93 -15.86 20.11
CA ALA A 186 -23.66 -16.72 21.05
C ALA A 186 -24.90 -17.38 20.42
N ARG A 187 -24.81 -17.74 19.14
CA ARG A 187 -25.90 -18.41 18.40
C ARG A 187 -25.87 -19.91 18.65
N ALA A 188 -26.97 -20.60 18.32
CA ALA A 188 -27.08 -22.06 18.47
C ALA A 188 -25.84 -22.79 17.93
N GLY A 189 -25.23 -23.64 18.78
CA GLY A 189 -23.99 -24.37 18.46
C GLY A 189 -22.69 -23.66 18.85
N TRP A 190 -22.76 -22.52 19.54
CA TRP A 190 -21.57 -21.82 20.05
C TRP A 190 -20.82 -22.67 21.08
N GLU A 191 -21.52 -23.34 22.00
CA GLU A 191 -20.91 -24.18 23.03
C GLU A 191 -20.14 -25.34 22.41
N THR A 192 -20.75 -26.00 21.42
CA THR A 192 -20.12 -27.09 20.67
C THR A 192 -18.88 -26.60 19.95
N THR A 193 -18.90 -25.38 19.40
CA THR A 193 -17.71 -24.82 18.72
C THR A 193 -16.58 -24.53 19.71
N LEU A 194 -16.87 -23.97 20.87
CA LEU A 194 -15.84 -23.75 21.90
C LEU A 194 -15.31 -25.07 22.47
N GLN A 195 -16.16 -26.08 22.62
CA GLN A 195 -15.75 -27.43 23.04
C GLN A 195 -14.87 -28.13 21.99
N ASP A 196 -15.28 -28.13 20.72
CA ASP A 196 -14.53 -28.73 19.62
C ASP A 196 -13.15 -28.09 19.45
N TRP A 197 -13.04 -26.80 19.74
CA TRP A 197 -11.78 -26.04 19.66
C TRP A 197 -11.01 -26.05 21.00
N ASP A 198 -11.49 -26.76 22.02
CA ASP A 198 -10.95 -26.80 23.40
C ASP A 198 -10.58 -25.42 23.94
N VAL A 199 -11.48 -24.46 23.74
CA VAL A 199 -11.31 -23.09 24.20
C VAL A 199 -11.38 -23.05 25.73
N ARG A 200 -10.36 -22.47 26.35
CA ARG A 200 -10.26 -22.28 27.81
C ARG A 200 -10.15 -20.82 28.22
N VAL A 201 -9.73 -19.97 27.29
CA VAL A 201 -9.54 -18.54 27.49
C VAL A 201 -10.27 -17.80 26.38
N ALA A 202 -11.06 -16.79 26.72
CA ALA A 202 -11.74 -15.94 25.75
C ALA A 202 -11.31 -14.49 25.91
N LEU A 203 -10.89 -13.86 24.81
CA LEU A 203 -10.50 -12.46 24.74
C LEU A 203 -11.39 -11.74 23.71
N LEU A 204 -12.41 -11.06 24.22
CA LEU A 204 -13.48 -10.46 23.43
C LEU A 204 -13.58 -8.95 23.65
N SER A 205 -14.18 -8.25 22.69
CA SER A 205 -14.48 -6.82 22.81
C SER A 205 -15.54 -6.55 23.89
N PRO A 206 -15.45 -5.43 24.62
CA PRO A 206 -16.50 -5.04 25.56
C PRO A 206 -17.86 -4.97 24.86
N GLY A 207 -18.87 -5.65 25.41
CA GLY A 207 -20.21 -5.74 24.82
C GLY A 207 -20.39 -6.82 23.77
N ALA A 208 -19.39 -7.68 23.55
CA ALA A 208 -19.64 -8.99 22.95
C ALA A 208 -20.67 -9.76 23.81
N PRO A 209 -21.59 -10.51 23.18
CA PRO A 209 -22.67 -11.21 23.88
C PRO A 209 -22.18 -12.34 24.79
#